data_AF-A0A0F4QJ97-F1
#
_entry.id   AF-A0A0F4QJ97-F1
#
_cell.length_a   1.000
_cell.length_b   1.000
_cell.length_c   1.000
_cell.angle_alpha   90.00
_cell.angle_beta   90.00
_cell.angle_gamma   90.00
#
_symmetry.space_group_name_H-M   'P 1'
#
loop_
_entity.id
_entity.type
_entity.pdbx_description
1 polymer ?
#
loop_
_entity_poly.entity_id
_entity_poly.type
_entity_poly.pdbx_seq_one_letter_code
_entity_poly.pdbx_strand_id
1 'polypeptide(L)'
;MAYLIDEQKLEKIYLKSYHTFGRYKFNVDTFVDKPGISRHHAIIEHANNTWLIRDVSTNGIWINDKKIDKNLPYQLSENDKIDFAAPGQNSYVVANLNANCQYLVSQTNANEVIELENQILLPNDEEASHIVYFDALLNYWFLEDLNTSDRQALIDGGVVSLFGQQWLFYCANTSTMTKHLDNQPIVKPIALNFSVSQDEEKTDLTLELEGQEIDLGCRTHHYLMLLLARTRIDDKQNGMDIESQGWLYREDLAKALGVQTNHMNIMVHRARKQLTEAGGDRAPELAYVLETNNGKIRLNCQNITIVKGCQLETRISI
;
A
#
# COMPACT_ATOMS: atom_id res chain seq x y z
N MET A 1 12.70 9.45 0.61
CA MET A 1 13.03 8.78 -0.66
C MET A 1 14.53 8.76 -0.76
N ALA A 2 15.13 7.60 -1.00
CA ALA A 2 16.57 7.56 -1.21
C ALA A 2 16.94 8.16 -2.57
N TYR A 3 17.88 9.10 -2.59
CA TYR A 3 18.37 9.69 -3.82
C TYR A 3 19.81 10.18 -3.71
N LEU A 4 20.48 10.18 -4.85
CA LEU A 4 21.78 10.81 -5.05
C LEU A 4 21.61 12.15 -5.76
N ILE A 5 22.60 13.04 -5.62
CA ILE A 5 22.73 14.25 -6.44
C ILE A 5 23.90 14.03 -7.39
N ASP A 6 23.67 14.14 -8.70
CA ASP A 6 24.72 14.20 -9.71
C ASP A 6 25.46 15.54 -9.59
N GLU A 7 26.74 15.54 -9.22
CA GLU A 7 27.49 16.79 -9.00
C GLU A 7 27.69 17.60 -10.30
N GLN A 8 27.63 16.96 -11.47
CA GLN A 8 27.81 17.64 -12.76
C GLN A 8 26.51 18.27 -13.25
N LYS A 9 25.40 17.54 -13.12
CA LYS A 9 24.09 17.99 -13.63
C LYS A 9 23.27 18.74 -12.58
N LEU A 10 23.61 18.59 -11.30
CA LEU A 10 22.82 19.06 -10.17
C LEU A 10 21.39 18.48 -10.18
N GLU A 11 21.25 17.26 -10.70
CA GLU A 11 19.99 16.53 -10.82
C GLU A 11 19.88 15.46 -9.74
N LYS A 12 18.65 15.20 -9.28
CA LYS A 12 18.35 14.09 -8.37
C LYS A 12 18.27 12.79 -9.14
N ILE A 13 18.92 11.76 -8.61
CA ILE A 13 18.82 10.38 -9.09
C ILE A 13 18.13 9.57 -7.99
N TYR A 14 16.85 9.27 -8.22
CA TYR A 14 16.06 8.46 -7.30
C TYR A 14 16.50 7.00 -7.36
N LEU A 15 16.76 6.43 -6.19
CA LEU A 15 17.22 5.05 -6.07
C LEU A 15 16.03 4.09 -6.01
N LYS A 16 16.12 3.02 -6.80
CA LYS A 16 15.23 1.85 -6.71
C LYS A 16 15.73 0.94 -5.59
N SER A 17 14.90 -0.01 -5.12
CA SER A 17 15.34 -1.03 -4.15
C SER A 17 16.59 -1.78 -4.62
N TYR A 18 16.70 -1.99 -5.93
CA TYR A 18 17.89 -2.47 -6.62
C TYR A 18 18.16 -1.56 -7.82
N HIS A 19 19.17 -0.70 -7.70
CA HIS A 19 19.49 0.34 -8.67
C HIS A 19 20.87 0.11 -9.27
N THR A 20 20.95 0.12 -10.58
CA THR A 20 22.17 -0.18 -11.33
C THR A 20 22.70 1.03 -12.07
N PHE A 21 24.02 1.24 -12.00
CA PHE A 21 24.72 2.28 -12.75
C PHE A 21 25.61 1.64 -13.80
N GLY A 22 25.70 2.26 -14.98
CA GLY A 22 26.69 1.84 -15.97
C GLY A 22 26.51 2.46 -17.35
N ARG A 23 27.30 1.98 -18.30
CA ARG A 23 27.31 2.46 -19.69
C ARG A 23 26.35 1.71 -20.61
N TYR A 24 25.58 0.74 -20.11
CA TYR A 24 24.67 -0.03 -20.97
C TYR A 24 23.23 0.49 -20.89
N LYS A 25 22.95 1.55 -21.67
CA LYS A 25 21.75 2.43 -21.60
C LYS A 25 20.40 1.76 -21.34
N PHE A 26 20.15 0.56 -21.84
CA PHE A 26 18.86 -0.13 -21.71
C PHE A 26 18.83 -1.24 -20.63
N ASN A 27 19.95 -1.45 -19.94
CA ASN A 27 20.13 -2.51 -18.95
C ASN A 27 20.61 -1.94 -17.59
N VAL A 28 20.64 -0.62 -17.45
CA VAL A 28 20.96 0.05 -16.21
C VAL A 28 19.90 1.11 -15.91
N ASP A 29 19.69 1.37 -14.63
CA ASP A 29 18.74 2.37 -14.16
C ASP A 29 19.29 3.79 -14.35
N THR A 30 20.58 3.98 -14.05
CA THR A 30 21.29 5.23 -14.33
C THR A 30 22.38 5.01 -15.38
N PHE A 31 22.18 5.63 -16.55
CA PHE A 31 23.11 5.60 -17.67
C PHE A 31 24.22 6.65 -17.52
N VAL A 32 25.48 6.20 -17.57
CA VAL A 32 26.67 7.05 -17.49
C VAL A 32 27.57 6.78 -18.71
N ASP A 33 27.52 7.68 -19.70
CA ASP A 33 28.22 7.51 -20.98
C ASP A 33 29.66 8.02 -20.95
N LYS A 34 30.54 7.27 -20.28
CA LYS A 34 31.97 7.64 -20.18
C LYS A 34 32.86 6.42 -20.43
N PRO A 35 34.01 6.58 -21.12
CA PRO A 35 34.88 5.45 -21.46
C PRO A 35 35.35 4.62 -20.25
N GLY A 36 35.55 5.28 -19.11
CA GLY A 36 35.94 4.63 -17.85
C GLY A 36 34.84 3.83 -17.16
N ILE A 37 33.60 3.94 -17.62
CA ILE A 37 32.44 3.29 -16.99
C ILE A 37 32.14 1.95 -17.67
N SER A 38 31.98 0.93 -16.83
CA SER A 38 31.65 -0.44 -17.21
C SER A 38 30.18 -0.53 -17.62
N ARG A 39 29.81 -1.56 -18.39
CA ARG A 39 28.41 -1.78 -18.82
C ARG A 39 27.45 -1.83 -17.63
N HIS A 40 27.83 -2.57 -16.60
CA HIS A 40 27.33 -2.51 -15.23
C HIS A 40 28.53 -2.16 -14.36
N HIS A 41 28.46 -1.05 -13.64
CA HIS A 41 29.59 -0.49 -12.91
C HIS A 41 29.36 -0.55 -11.40
N ALA A 42 28.19 -0.11 -10.96
CA ALA A 42 27.79 -0.15 -9.56
C ALA A 42 26.38 -0.72 -9.43
N ILE A 43 26.13 -1.34 -8.28
CA ILE A 43 24.81 -1.74 -7.83
C ILE A 43 24.60 -1.08 -6.48
N ILE A 44 23.51 -0.34 -6.33
CA ILE A 44 23.04 0.17 -5.04
C ILE A 44 21.77 -0.59 -4.71
N GLU A 45 21.74 -1.26 -3.57
CA GLU A 45 20.60 -2.06 -3.12
C GLU A 45 20.20 -1.70 -1.69
N HIS A 46 18.90 -1.70 -1.41
CA HIS A 46 18.40 -1.61 -0.05
C HIS A 46 18.20 -3.02 0.51
N ALA A 47 18.95 -3.37 1.55
CA ALA A 47 18.91 -4.67 2.20
C ALA A 47 19.02 -4.51 3.72
N ASN A 48 18.23 -5.29 4.47
CA ASN A 48 18.24 -5.28 5.94
C ASN A 48 18.13 -3.87 6.56
N ASN A 49 17.25 -3.03 6.01
CA ASN A 49 17.03 -1.65 6.44
C ASN A 49 18.27 -0.73 6.29
N THR A 50 19.18 -1.06 5.36
CA THR A 50 20.37 -0.27 5.05
C THR A 50 20.58 -0.20 3.54
N TRP A 51 21.17 0.90 3.06
CA TRP A 51 21.57 1.05 1.66
C TRP A 51 23.02 0.60 1.50
N LEU A 52 23.24 -0.32 0.56
CA LEU A 52 24.53 -0.90 0.25
C LEU A 52 24.91 -0.57 -1.18
N ILE A 53 26.16 -0.21 -1.42
CA ILE A 53 26.74 -0.10 -2.76
C ILE A 53 27.78 -1.21 -2.97
N ARG A 54 27.80 -1.77 -4.18
CA ARG A 54 28.73 -2.80 -4.59
C ARG A 54 29.40 -2.43 -5.90
N ASP A 55 30.73 -2.51 -5.91
CA ASP A 55 31.54 -2.34 -7.11
C ASP A 55 31.58 -3.62 -7.93
N VAL A 56 31.01 -3.59 -9.14
CA VAL A 56 31.08 -4.68 -10.13
C VAL A 56 31.89 -4.29 -11.37
N SER A 57 32.62 -3.18 -11.29
CA SER A 57 33.29 -2.54 -12.42
C SER A 57 34.71 -3.02 -12.66
N THR A 58 35.30 -2.55 -13.76
CA THR A 58 36.72 -2.76 -14.06
C THR A 58 37.61 -1.72 -13.39
N ASN A 59 37.19 -0.45 -13.37
CA ASN A 59 38.04 0.67 -12.96
C ASN A 59 37.89 1.04 -11.48
N GLY A 60 36.80 0.63 -10.84
CA GLY A 60 36.57 0.76 -9.42
C GLY A 60 35.62 1.88 -9.04
N ILE A 61 35.24 1.88 -7.76
CA ILE A 61 34.45 2.92 -7.11
C ILE A 61 35.25 3.51 -5.94
N TRP A 62 35.16 4.82 -5.76
CA TRP A 62 35.71 5.52 -4.61
C TRP A 62 34.59 6.15 -3.80
N ILE A 63 34.67 6.05 -2.48
CA ILE A 63 33.77 6.70 -1.55
C ILE A 63 34.61 7.56 -0.61
N ASN A 64 34.33 8.86 -0.55
CA ASN A 64 35.10 9.83 0.23
C ASN A 64 36.61 9.70 -0.01
N ASP A 65 37.02 9.71 -1.29
CA ASP A 65 38.39 9.54 -1.79
C ASP A 65 39.06 8.19 -1.49
N LYS A 66 38.34 7.23 -0.88
CA LYS A 66 38.85 5.87 -0.60
C LYS A 66 38.26 4.87 -1.57
N LYS A 67 39.12 4.09 -2.23
CA LYS A 67 38.67 3.00 -3.09
C LYS A 67 38.03 1.90 -2.25
N ILE A 68 36.82 1.48 -2.61
CA ILE A 68 36.16 0.35 -1.96
C ILE A 68 36.59 -0.98 -2.59
N ASP A 69 36.43 -2.08 -1.84
CA ASP A 69 36.72 -3.41 -2.35
C ASP A 69 35.69 -3.87 -3.37
N LYS A 70 36.20 -4.49 -4.44
CA LYS A 70 35.36 -5.01 -5.50
C LYS A 70 34.47 -6.16 -5.00
N ASN A 71 33.21 -6.16 -5.40
CA ASN A 71 32.16 -7.13 -5.05
C ASN A 71 31.81 -7.23 -3.55
N LEU A 72 32.44 -6.45 -2.67
CA LEU A 72 32.06 -6.39 -1.27
C LEU A 72 31.04 -5.24 -1.07
N PRO A 73 29.96 -5.47 -0.32
CA PRO A 73 29.00 -4.43 -0.02
C PRO A 73 29.64 -3.39 0.91
N TYR A 74 29.48 -2.12 0.55
CA TYR A 74 29.79 -0.97 1.40
C TYR A 74 28.49 -0.31 1.83
N GLN A 75 28.31 -0.08 3.12
CA GLN A 75 27.12 0.62 3.64
C GLN A 75 27.23 2.12 3.40
N LEU A 76 26.28 2.67 2.64
CA LEU A 76 26.21 4.10 2.37
C LEU A 76 25.74 4.88 3.60
N SER A 77 26.28 6.08 3.74
CA SER A 77 25.84 7.09 4.69
C SER A 77 25.46 8.39 3.95
N GLU A 78 24.55 9.17 4.52
CA GLU A 78 24.25 10.50 3.98
C GLU A 78 25.51 11.38 3.97
N ASN A 79 25.66 12.16 2.90
CA ASN A 79 26.84 12.94 2.52
C ASN A 79 28.04 12.14 2.02
N ASP A 80 27.95 10.82 1.87
CA ASP A 80 28.99 10.08 1.15
C ASP A 80 29.12 10.60 -0.28
N LYS A 81 30.34 10.94 -0.67
CA LYS A 81 30.69 11.26 -2.05
C LYS A 81 31.14 9.99 -2.75
N ILE A 82 30.47 9.64 -3.84
CA ILE A 82 30.71 8.46 -4.67
C ILE A 82 31.31 8.90 -6.00
N ASP A 83 32.49 8.41 -6.33
CA ASP A 83 33.12 8.62 -7.63
C ASP A 83 33.26 7.30 -8.40
N PHE A 84 32.88 7.30 -9.68
CA PHE A 84 33.01 6.14 -10.54
C PHE A 84 34.23 6.25 -11.46
N ALA A 85 34.98 5.14 -11.55
CA ALA A 85 36.20 4.94 -12.34
C ALA A 85 37.45 5.70 -11.89
N ALA A 86 37.34 6.91 -11.33
CA ALA A 86 38.45 7.66 -10.76
C ALA A 86 37.96 8.73 -9.77
N PRO A 87 38.77 9.11 -8.75
CA PRO A 87 38.43 10.20 -7.82
C PRO A 87 38.07 11.51 -8.54
N GLY A 88 37.00 12.17 -8.10
CA GLY A 88 36.50 13.42 -8.67
C GLY A 88 35.92 13.31 -10.08
N GLN A 89 35.67 12.10 -10.59
CA GLN A 89 35.01 11.88 -11.88
C GLN A 89 33.69 11.15 -11.70
N ASN A 90 32.68 11.57 -12.47
CA ASN A 90 31.34 10.97 -12.46
C ASN A 90 30.80 10.89 -11.03
N SER A 91 30.85 12.04 -10.36
CA SER A 91 30.67 12.17 -8.92
C SER A 91 29.21 12.32 -8.55
N TYR A 92 28.82 11.62 -7.50
CA TYR A 92 27.49 11.66 -6.91
C TYR A 92 27.60 11.87 -5.41
N VAL A 93 26.66 12.61 -4.83
CA VAL A 93 26.56 12.77 -3.38
C VAL A 93 25.30 12.08 -2.88
N VAL A 94 25.43 11.24 -1.86
CA VAL A 94 24.29 10.65 -1.16
C VAL A 94 23.58 11.74 -0.37
N ALA A 95 22.39 12.15 -0.81
CA ALA A 95 21.70 13.28 -0.20
C ALA A 95 20.60 12.85 0.79
N ASN A 96 19.94 11.72 0.52
CA ASN A 96 18.94 11.16 1.41
C ASN A 96 18.93 9.65 1.27
N LEU A 97 18.78 8.93 2.39
CA LEU A 97 18.69 7.46 2.41
C LEU A 97 17.37 6.95 3.01
N ASN A 98 16.36 7.81 3.18
CA ASN A 98 15.08 7.43 3.78
C ASN A 98 14.35 6.40 2.91
N ALA A 99 14.16 5.21 3.48
CA ALA A 99 13.46 4.05 2.93
C ALA A 99 12.08 3.79 3.57
N ASN A 100 11.63 4.63 4.50
CA ASN A 100 10.39 4.41 5.26
C ASN A 100 9.12 4.64 4.44
N CYS A 101 9.21 5.40 3.35
CA CYS A 101 8.08 5.71 2.49
C CYS A 101 8.35 5.26 1.05
N GLN A 102 7.27 5.06 0.30
CA GLN A 102 7.28 4.75 -1.12
C GLN A 102 6.89 5.99 -1.90
N TYR A 103 7.17 6.04 -3.20
CA TYR A 103 7.00 7.26 -3.97
C TYR A 103 6.45 6.96 -5.37
N LEU A 104 5.54 7.81 -5.84
CA LEU A 104 5.24 7.95 -7.26
C LEU A 104 5.90 9.23 -7.76
N VAL A 105 6.77 9.11 -8.77
CA VAL A 105 7.49 10.25 -9.36
C VAL A 105 7.01 10.47 -10.78
N SER A 106 6.52 11.67 -11.06
CA SER A 106 6.05 12.05 -12.39
C SER A 106 7.16 11.95 -13.42
N GLN A 107 6.88 11.31 -14.55
CA GLN A 107 7.81 11.21 -15.69
C GLN A 107 7.84 12.47 -16.55
N THR A 108 6.88 13.38 -16.35
CA THR A 108 6.84 14.69 -17.04
C THR A 108 7.48 15.80 -16.21
N ASN A 109 7.43 15.70 -14.88
CA ASN A 109 8.01 16.69 -13.97
C ASN A 109 8.65 16.01 -12.75
N ALA A 110 9.97 15.91 -12.70
CA ALA A 110 10.69 15.22 -11.61
C ALA A 110 10.55 15.88 -10.22
N ASN A 111 9.96 17.08 -10.15
CA ASN A 111 9.61 17.74 -8.89
C ASN A 111 8.22 17.36 -8.37
N GLU A 112 7.37 16.77 -9.21
CA GLU A 112 6.08 16.22 -8.80
C GLU A 112 6.30 14.82 -8.26
N VAL A 113 6.20 14.71 -6.94
CA VAL A 113 6.40 13.49 -6.18
C VAL A 113 5.23 13.31 -5.23
N ILE A 114 4.59 12.15 -5.29
CA ILE A 114 3.59 11.73 -4.31
C ILE A 114 4.28 10.77 -3.35
N GLU A 115 4.39 11.17 -2.09
CA GLU A 115 4.85 10.31 -1.01
C GLU A 115 3.72 9.39 -0.58
N LEU A 116 4.04 8.11 -0.45
CA LEU A 116 3.12 7.05 -0.09
C LEU A 116 3.55 6.52 1.28
N GLU A 117 2.76 6.85 2.28
CA GLU A 117 2.87 6.31 3.62
C GLU A 117 1.48 5.76 3.98
N ASN A 118 1.41 4.46 4.29
CA ASN A 118 0.15 3.76 4.55
C ASN A 118 -0.85 3.87 3.37
N GLN A 119 -2.14 4.00 3.67
CA GLN A 119 -3.20 4.21 2.69
C GLN A 119 -3.41 5.70 2.42
N ILE A 120 -3.40 6.10 1.15
CA ILE A 120 -3.57 7.49 0.69
C ILE A 120 -4.62 7.60 -0.41
N LEU A 121 -5.47 8.63 -0.33
CA LEU A 121 -6.46 8.99 -1.34
C LEU A 121 -5.86 10.01 -2.31
N LEU A 122 -6.07 9.81 -3.61
CA LEU A 122 -5.52 10.65 -4.66
C LEU A 122 -6.64 11.26 -5.54
N PRO A 123 -6.56 12.55 -5.91
CA PRO A 123 -5.45 13.47 -5.62
C PRO A 123 -5.44 14.00 -4.18
N ASN A 124 -6.59 13.97 -3.49
CA ASN A 124 -6.77 14.38 -2.10
C ASN A 124 -8.03 13.72 -1.52
N ASP A 125 -8.31 13.93 -0.24
CA ASP A 125 -9.44 13.32 0.48
C ASP A 125 -10.83 13.80 0.04
N GLU A 126 -10.93 14.99 -0.57
CA GLU A 126 -12.21 15.61 -0.98
C GLU A 126 -12.64 15.17 -2.38
N GLU A 127 -11.68 15.08 -3.32
CA GLU A 127 -11.90 14.77 -4.74
C GLU A 127 -11.31 13.43 -5.16
N ALA A 128 -11.17 12.50 -4.20
CA ALA A 128 -10.51 11.23 -4.42
C ALA A 128 -11.14 10.43 -5.57
N SER A 129 -10.30 10.10 -6.55
CA SER A 129 -10.64 9.19 -7.66
C SER A 129 -9.84 7.90 -7.60
N HIS A 130 -8.73 7.88 -6.87
CA HIS A 130 -7.89 6.71 -6.70
C HIS A 130 -7.48 6.55 -5.25
N ILE A 131 -7.06 5.35 -4.90
CA ILE A 131 -6.45 5.04 -3.62
C ILE A 131 -5.20 4.20 -3.82
N VAL A 132 -4.15 4.50 -3.05
CA VAL A 132 -2.94 3.69 -2.97
C VAL A 132 -2.84 3.10 -1.59
N TYR A 133 -2.61 1.79 -1.50
CA TYR A 133 -2.53 1.06 -0.23
C TYR A 133 -1.60 -0.14 -0.32
N PHE A 134 -1.09 -0.57 0.83
CA PHE A 134 -0.31 -1.80 0.96
C PHE A 134 -1.21 -2.96 1.40
N ASP A 135 -1.20 -4.06 0.64
CA ASP A 135 -1.85 -5.32 1.02
C ASP A 135 -0.81 -6.20 1.74
N ALA A 136 -1.01 -6.42 3.04
CA ALA A 136 -0.05 -7.12 3.89
C ALA A 136 0.03 -8.64 3.58
N LEU A 137 -1.05 -9.26 3.10
CA LEU A 137 -1.08 -10.69 2.79
C LEU A 137 -0.38 -10.97 1.47
N LEU A 138 -0.68 -10.15 0.46
CA LEU A 138 -0.04 -10.25 -0.85
C LEU A 138 1.37 -9.63 -0.83
N ASN A 139 1.66 -8.79 0.18
CA ASN A 139 2.91 -8.06 0.33
C ASN A 139 3.23 -7.19 -0.90
N TYR A 140 2.20 -6.53 -1.43
CA TYR A 140 2.29 -5.62 -2.57
C TYR A 140 1.57 -4.31 -2.30
N TRP A 141 2.09 -3.24 -2.88
CA TRP A 141 1.37 -1.98 -3.03
C TRP A 141 0.37 -2.10 -4.19
N PHE A 142 -0.80 -1.50 -4.04
CA PHE A 142 -1.84 -1.44 -5.06
C PHE A 142 -2.27 0.01 -5.30
N LEU A 143 -2.56 0.31 -6.55
CA LEU A 143 -3.32 1.49 -6.99
C LEU A 143 -4.69 1.00 -7.44
N GLU A 144 -5.76 1.57 -6.89
CA GLU A 144 -7.15 1.22 -7.22
C GLU A 144 -7.92 2.47 -7.67
N ASP A 145 -8.64 2.36 -8.78
CA ASP A 145 -9.59 3.37 -9.26
C ASP A 145 -10.87 3.26 -8.43
N LEU A 146 -11.26 4.34 -7.74
CA LEU A 146 -12.42 4.35 -6.86
C LEU A 146 -13.75 4.43 -7.62
N ASN A 147 -13.76 4.72 -8.93
CA ASN A 147 -14.98 4.70 -9.74
C ASN A 147 -15.24 3.31 -10.30
N THR A 148 -14.21 2.64 -10.84
CA THR A 148 -14.35 1.32 -11.49
C THR A 148 -14.05 0.16 -10.55
N SER A 149 -13.35 0.40 -9.44
CA SER A 149 -12.76 -0.63 -8.56
C SER A 149 -11.69 -1.50 -9.23
N ASP A 150 -11.16 -1.05 -10.38
CA ASP A 150 -10.03 -1.72 -11.01
C ASP A 150 -8.77 -1.44 -10.20
N ARG A 151 -8.00 -2.50 -9.93
CA ARG A 151 -6.74 -2.40 -9.17
C ARG A 151 -5.57 -2.92 -9.96
N GLN A 152 -4.43 -2.25 -9.81
CA GLN A 152 -3.15 -2.62 -10.39
C GLN A 152 -2.10 -2.73 -9.28
N ALA A 153 -1.31 -3.81 -9.31
CA ALA A 153 -0.15 -3.94 -8.42
C ALA A 153 0.95 -2.94 -8.82
N LEU A 154 1.50 -2.24 -7.83
CA LEU A 154 2.63 -1.33 -7.98
C LEU A 154 3.93 -2.11 -7.75
N ILE A 155 4.73 -2.22 -8.82
CA ILE A 155 6.01 -2.93 -8.83
C ILE A 155 7.13 -1.91 -8.87
N ASP A 156 8.19 -2.10 -8.08
CA ASP A 156 9.33 -1.17 -8.03
C ASP A 156 9.93 -0.96 -9.43
N GLY A 157 10.10 0.30 -9.82
CA GLY A 157 10.53 0.69 -11.16
C GLY A 157 9.46 0.53 -12.25
N GLY A 158 8.23 0.15 -11.90
CA GLY A 158 7.07 0.07 -12.80
C GLY A 158 6.42 1.43 -13.03
N VAL A 159 5.87 1.62 -14.22
CA VAL A 159 5.16 2.86 -14.60
C VAL A 159 3.66 2.64 -14.51
N VAL A 160 2.95 3.61 -13.93
CA VAL A 160 1.48 3.65 -13.88
C VAL A 160 0.95 4.94 -14.49
N SER A 161 -0.26 4.86 -15.05
CA SER A 161 -0.97 6.02 -15.59
C SER A 161 -1.93 6.56 -14.54
N LEU A 162 -1.72 7.80 -14.11
CA LEU A 162 -2.55 8.45 -13.11
C LEU A 162 -2.71 9.93 -13.51
N PHE A 163 -3.95 10.43 -13.49
CA PHE A 163 -4.29 11.81 -13.88
C PHE A 163 -3.84 12.19 -15.31
N GLY A 164 -3.85 11.24 -16.24
CA GLY A 164 -3.38 11.46 -17.62
C GLY A 164 -1.86 11.64 -17.76
N GLN A 165 -1.11 11.40 -16.69
CA GLN A 165 0.35 11.45 -16.66
C GLN A 165 0.93 10.05 -16.35
N GLN A 166 2.21 9.87 -16.67
CA GLN A 166 2.96 8.66 -16.34
C GLN A 166 3.74 8.88 -15.05
N TRP A 167 3.63 7.94 -14.12
CA TRP A 167 4.30 7.98 -12.82
C TRP A 167 5.12 6.72 -12.63
N LEU A 168 6.37 6.87 -12.20
CA LEU A 168 7.25 5.76 -11.88
C LEU A 168 7.16 5.48 -10.38
N PHE A 169 6.86 4.24 -10.03
CA PHE A 169 6.77 3.80 -8.64
C PHE A 169 8.14 3.38 -8.12
N TYR A 170 8.52 3.94 -6.97
CA TYR A 170 9.71 3.59 -6.21
C TYR A 170 9.30 2.98 -4.88
N CYS A 171 9.75 1.75 -4.64
CA CYS A 171 9.55 1.05 -3.39
C CYS A 171 10.90 0.67 -2.82
N ALA A 172 11.22 1.18 -1.62
CA ALA A 172 12.45 0.82 -0.94
C ALA A 172 12.37 -0.53 -0.21
N ASN A 173 11.19 -1.16 -0.09
CA ASN A 173 11.10 -2.44 0.61
C ASN A 173 11.92 -3.51 -0.12
N THR A 174 12.72 -4.24 0.65
CA THR A 174 13.44 -5.42 0.19
C THR A 174 12.44 -6.35 -0.48
N SER A 175 12.76 -6.78 -1.70
CA SER A 175 12.15 -7.94 -2.34
C SER A 175 12.02 -9.02 -1.26
N THR A 176 10.79 -9.42 -0.95
CA THR A 176 10.54 -10.46 0.03
C THR A 176 11.36 -11.67 -0.41
N MET A 177 12.28 -12.12 0.45
CA MET A 177 12.74 -13.51 0.38
C MET A 177 11.51 -14.37 0.17
N THR A 178 11.57 -15.32 -0.76
CA THR A 178 10.50 -16.29 -1.00
C THR A 178 10.16 -16.94 0.34
N LYS A 179 9.16 -16.39 1.04
CA LYS A 179 8.67 -16.97 2.28
C LYS A 179 7.97 -18.25 1.86
N HIS A 180 8.40 -19.35 2.44
CA HIS A 180 7.62 -20.58 2.46
C HIS A 180 6.19 -20.20 2.89
N LEU A 181 5.18 -20.72 2.18
CA LEU A 181 3.78 -20.62 2.61
C LEU A 181 3.67 -21.37 3.93
N ASP A 182 3.86 -20.67 5.04
CA ASP A 182 3.42 -21.16 6.34
C ASP A 182 1.89 -21.00 6.42
N ASN A 183 1.29 -22.00 7.07
CA ASN A 183 -0.13 -22.29 7.13
C ASN A 183 -1.05 -21.06 7.20
N GLN A 184 -2.17 -21.14 6.47
CA GLN A 184 -3.29 -20.22 6.61
C GLN A 184 -3.64 -20.10 8.09
N PRO A 185 -3.59 -18.89 8.68
CA PRO A 185 -3.92 -18.70 10.09
C PRO A 185 -5.37 -19.15 10.34
N ILE A 186 -5.58 -19.76 11.50
CA ILE A 186 -6.91 -20.14 11.97
C ILE A 186 -7.72 -18.84 12.13
N VAL A 187 -8.84 -18.74 11.41
CA VAL A 187 -9.76 -17.59 11.49
C VAL A 187 -10.30 -17.51 12.92
N LYS A 188 -10.05 -16.39 13.61
CA LYS A 188 -10.55 -16.21 14.98
C LYS A 188 -12.03 -15.82 14.94
N PRO A 189 -12.82 -16.22 15.95
CA PRO A 189 -14.20 -15.79 16.05
C PRO A 189 -14.24 -14.28 16.30
N ILE A 190 -14.80 -13.56 15.34
CA ILE A 190 -14.99 -12.10 15.38
C ILE A 190 -16.49 -11.83 15.52
N ALA A 191 -16.86 -10.91 16.41
CA ALA A 191 -18.21 -10.38 16.49
C ALA A 191 -18.26 -8.87 16.28
N LEU A 192 -19.30 -8.42 15.58
CA LEU A 192 -19.57 -7.01 15.35
C LEU A 192 -20.90 -6.63 15.99
N ASN A 193 -20.87 -5.63 16.87
CA ASN A 193 -22.03 -5.13 17.58
C ASN A 193 -22.34 -3.70 17.10
N PHE A 194 -23.49 -3.53 16.47
CA PHE A 194 -23.98 -2.23 15.99
C PHE A 194 -24.99 -1.66 16.98
N SER A 195 -24.78 -0.41 17.37
CA SER A 195 -25.75 0.38 18.14
C SER A 195 -26.21 1.55 17.27
N VAL A 196 -27.49 1.54 16.89
CA VAL A 196 -28.09 2.45 15.91
C VAL A 196 -29.08 3.36 16.63
N SER A 197 -29.03 4.67 16.36
CA SER A 197 -30.04 5.58 16.90
C SER A 197 -31.43 5.32 16.31
N GLN A 198 -32.49 5.79 16.98
CA GLN A 198 -33.87 5.56 16.53
C GLN A 198 -34.16 6.20 15.16
N ASP A 199 -33.57 7.37 14.91
CA ASP A 199 -33.61 8.11 13.64
C ASP A 199 -32.58 7.61 12.61
N GLU A 200 -31.75 6.61 12.96
CA GLU A 200 -30.63 6.07 12.16
C GLU A 200 -29.54 7.09 11.77
N GLU A 201 -29.50 8.28 12.39
CA GLU A 201 -28.44 9.27 12.13
C GLU A 201 -27.08 8.87 12.72
N LYS A 202 -27.07 8.00 13.75
CA LYS A 202 -25.85 7.52 14.40
C LYS A 202 -25.77 6.01 14.38
N THR A 203 -24.59 5.51 14.01
CA THR A 203 -24.25 4.09 14.03
C THR A 203 -22.91 3.92 14.73
N ASP A 204 -22.96 3.49 15.98
CA ASP A 204 -21.80 3.08 16.75
C ASP A 204 -21.47 1.62 16.42
N LEU A 205 -20.18 1.30 16.38
CA LEU A 205 -19.69 -0.05 16.12
C LEU A 205 -18.70 -0.47 17.20
N THR A 206 -18.88 -1.69 17.68
CA THR A 206 -17.98 -2.31 18.64
C THR A 206 -17.53 -3.67 18.12
N LEU A 207 -16.23 -3.92 18.16
CA LEU A 207 -15.60 -5.17 17.74
C LEU A 207 -15.32 -6.03 18.98
N GLU A 208 -15.78 -7.27 18.97
CA GLU A 208 -15.40 -8.26 19.98
C GLU A 208 -14.40 -9.24 19.37
N LEU A 209 -13.21 -9.31 19.98
CA LEU A 209 -12.12 -10.19 19.56
C LEU A 209 -11.58 -10.92 20.79
N GLU A 210 -11.65 -12.26 20.80
CA GLU A 210 -11.17 -13.10 21.92
C GLU A 210 -11.74 -12.70 23.29
N GLY A 211 -12.99 -12.22 23.33
CA GLY A 211 -13.67 -11.74 24.54
C GLY A 211 -13.21 -10.36 25.02
N GLN A 212 -12.37 -9.66 24.26
CA GLN A 212 -12.08 -8.24 24.46
C GLN A 212 -12.99 -7.39 23.58
N GLU A 213 -13.57 -6.36 24.18
CA GLU A 213 -14.41 -5.38 23.50
C GLU A 213 -13.56 -4.17 23.09
N ILE A 214 -13.58 -3.83 21.81
CA ILE A 214 -12.87 -2.69 21.22
C ILE A 214 -13.92 -1.73 20.64
N ASP A 215 -14.07 -0.58 21.27
CA ASP A 215 -14.97 0.48 20.80
C ASP A 215 -14.37 1.17 19.55
N LEU A 216 -15.11 1.12 18.43
CA LEU A 216 -14.75 1.79 17.18
C LEU A 216 -15.48 3.13 17.02
N GLY A 217 -16.35 3.49 17.96
CA GLY A 217 -17.10 4.74 18.04
C GLY A 217 -18.14 4.90 16.93
N CYS A 218 -18.50 6.16 16.64
CA CYS A 218 -19.43 6.54 15.57
C CYS A 218 -18.68 7.05 14.34
N ARG A 219 -18.88 6.43 13.18
CA ARG A 219 -18.31 6.83 11.89
C ARG A 219 -19.32 6.65 10.76
N THR A 220 -19.22 7.47 9.71
CA THR A 220 -20.15 7.42 8.58
C THR A 220 -20.12 6.08 7.85
N HIS A 221 -18.95 5.44 7.72
CA HIS A 221 -18.81 4.12 7.10
C HIS A 221 -19.37 2.95 7.92
N HIS A 222 -19.77 3.17 9.18
CA HIS A 222 -20.47 2.13 9.96
C HIS A 222 -21.88 1.88 9.44
N TYR A 223 -22.56 2.91 8.92
CA TYR A 223 -23.89 2.72 8.33
C TYR A 223 -23.83 1.85 7.05
N LEU A 224 -22.76 1.98 6.24
CA LEU A 224 -22.51 1.06 5.12
C LEU A 224 -22.38 -0.38 5.61
N MET A 225 -21.60 -0.62 6.66
CA MET A 225 -21.45 -1.96 7.23
C MET A 225 -22.77 -2.48 7.81
N LEU A 226 -23.57 -1.63 8.43
CA LEU A 226 -24.89 -1.96 8.96
C LEU A 226 -25.84 -2.42 7.85
N LEU A 227 -25.85 -1.76 6.68
CA LEU A 227 -26.66 -2.19 5.54
C LEU A 227 -26.25 -3.58 5.05
N LEU A 228 -24.94 -3.83 4.90
CA LEU A 228 -24.42 -5.15 4.52
C LEU A 228 -24.78 -6.23 5.56
N ALA A 229 -24.71 -5.90 6.85
CA ALA A 229 -25.11 -6.78 7.94
C ALA A 229 -26.59 -7.14 7.87
N ARG A 230 -27.47 -6.14 7.72
CA ARG A 230 -28.92 -6.33 7.58
C ARG A 230 -29.24 -7.24 6.38
N THR A 231 -28.64 -6.99 5.22
CA THR A 231 -28.84 -7.84 4.03
C THR A 231 -28.43 -9.29 4.30
N ARG A 232 -27.25 -9.52 4.90
CA ARG A 232 -26.80 -10.89 5.21
C ARG A 232 -27.74 -11.60 6.18
N ILE A 233 -28.26 -10.88 7.17
CA ILE A 233 -29.19 -11.43 8.15
C ILE A 233 -30.54 -11.77 7.50
N ASP A 234 -31.06 -10.89 6.65
CA ASP A 234 -32.31 -11.10 5.92
C ASP A 234 -32.20 -12.31 4.97
N ASP A 235 -31.11 -12.41 4.19
CA ASP A 235 -30.86 -13.55 3.30
C ASP A 235 -30.83 -14.89 4.08
N LYS A 236 -30.22 -14.90 5.28
CA LYS A 236 -30.23 -16.09 6.16
C LYS A 236 -31.63 -16.41 6.66
N GLN A 237 -32.40 -15.40 7.08
CA GLN A 237 -33.78 -15.58 7.54
C GLN A 237 -34.69 -16.11 6.43
N ASN A 238 -34.42 -15.72 5.18
CA ASN A 238 -35.08 -16.21 3.98
C ASN A 238 -34.58 -17.60 3.52
N GLY A 239 -33.65 -18.22 4.26
CA GLY A 239 -33.17 -19.58 4.00
C GLY A 239 -32.21 -19.71 2.82
N MET A 240 -31.57 -18.62 2.39
CA MET A 240 -30.52 -18.68 1.37
C MET A 240 -29.30 -19.45 1.87
N ASP A 241 -28.53 -20.02 0.94
CA ASP A 241 -27.28 -20.69 1.25
C ASP A 241 -26.20 -19.70 1.74
N ILE A 242 -25.26 -20.19 2.55
CA ILE A 242 -24.26 -19.35 3.22
C ILE A 242 -23.35 -18.58 2.25
N GLU A 243 -23.14 -19.12 1.05
CA GLU A 243 -22.26 -18.52 0.03
C GLU A 243 -22.96 -17.39 -0.71
N SER A 244 -24.28 -17.47 -0.87
CA SER A 244 -25.12 -16.46 -1.51
C SER A 244 -25.56 -15.32 -0.58
N GLN A 245 -25.49 -15.50 0.74
CA GLN A 245 -25.92 -14.49 1.73
C GLN A 245 -25.07 -13.21 1.74
N GLY A 246 -25.74 -12.06 1.73
CA GLY A 246 -25.19 -10.73 2.04
C GLY A 246 -24.54 -10.00 0.88
N TRP A 247 -24.66 -10.50 -0.35
CA TRP A 247 -24.05 -9.88 -1.53
C TRP A 247 -24.91 -8.76 -2.11
N LEU A 248 -24.39 -7.53 -2.07
CA LEU A 248 -25.01 -6.36 -2.72
C LEU A 248 -24.14 -5.83 -3.86
N TYR A 249 -24.76 -5.45 -4.98
CA TYR A 249 -24.05 -4.71 -6.02
C TYR A 249 -23.65 -3.32 -5.51
N ARG A 250 -22.46 -2.86 -5.92
CA ARG A 250 -21.92 -1.55 -5.52
C ARG A 250 -22.85 -0.39 -5.88
N GLU A 251 -23.50 -0.45 -7.04
CA GLU A 251 -24.45 0.57 -7.50
C GLU A 251 -25.68 0.65 -6.59
N ASP A 252 -26.22 -0.51 -6.20
CA ASP A 252 -27.37 -0.59 -5.30
C ASP A 252 -27.02 -0.09 -3.89
N LEU A 253 -25.83 -0.45 -3.39
CA LEU A 253 -25.34 0.02 -2.10
C LEU A 253 -25.10 1.53 -2.10
N ALA A 254 -24.47 2.08 -3.14
CA ALA A 254 -24.25 3.52 -3.28
C ALA A 254 -25.58 4.28 -3.34
N LYS A 255 -26.57 3.76 -4.09
CA LYS A 255 -27.91 4.32 -4.15
C LYS A 255 -28.64 4.27 -2.81
N ALA A 256 -28.54 3.15 -2.07
CA ALA A 256 -29.14 3.01 -0.74
C ALA A 256 -28.53 3.96 0.29
N LEU A 257 -27.22 4.24 0.17
CA LEU A 257 -26.51 5.22 0.98
C LEU A 257 -26.78 6.68 0.55
N GLY A 258 -27.31 6.90 -0.65
CA GLY A 258 -27.50 8.24 -1.23
C GLY A 258 -26.18 8.93 -1.59
N VAL A 259 -25.13 8.16 -1.91
CA VAL A 259 -23.78 8.68 -2.21
C VAL A 259 -23.31 8.22 -3.59
N GLN A 260 -22.28 8.88 -4.12
CA GLN A 260 -21.60 8.44 -5.35
C GLN A 260 -20.77 7.18 -5.11
N THR A 261 -20.55 6.37 -6.16
CA THR A 261 -19.80 5.10 -6.08
C THR A 261 -18.39 5.27 -5.52
N ASN A 262 -17.66 6.33 -5.92
CA ASN A 262 -16.35 6.64 -5.37
C ASN A 262 -16.39 6.88 -3.86
N HIS A 263 -17.36 7.65 -3.37
CA HIS A 263 -17.53 7.92 -1.94
C HIS A 263 -17.87 6.64 -1.17
N MET A 264 -18.73 5.79 -1.72
CA MET A 264 -19.01 4.47 -1.15
C MET A 264 -17.74 3.61 -1.07
N ASN A 265 -16.90 3.60 -2.12
CA ASN A 265 -15.64 2.87 -2.11
C ASN A 265 -14.65 3.43 -1.08
N ILE A 266 -14.58 4.75 -0.90
CA ILE A 266 -13.82 5.37 0.20
C ILE A 266 -14.32 4.86 1.55
N MET A 267 -15.63 4.77 1.77
CA MET A 267 -16.21 4.22 3.01
C MET A 267 -15.79 2.76 3.24
N VAL A 268 -15.76 1.93 2.19
CA VAL A 268 -15.27 0.54 2.27
C VAL A 268 -13.80 0.49 2.69
N HIS A 269 -12.94 1.33 2.11
CA HIS A 269 -11.53 1.40 2.49
C HIS A 269 -11.32 1.90 3.92
N ARG A 270 -12.09 2.89 4.37
CA ARG A 270 -12.07 3.39 5.75
C ARG A 270 -12.50 2.31 6.74
N ALA A 271 -13.55 1.55 6.42
CA ALA A 271 -13.98 0.42 7.25
C ALA A 271 -12.89 -0.65 7.36
N ARG A 272 -12.29 -1.07 6.24
CA ARG A 272 -11.17 -2.03 6.24
C ARG A 272 -9.98 -1.54 7.05
N LYS A 273 -9.57 -0.29 6.86
CA LYS A 273 -8.47 0.33 7.61
C LYS A 273 -8.73 0.31 9.11
N GLN A 274 -9.90 0.79 9.54
CA GLN A 274 -10.25 0.83 10.96
C GLN A 274 -10.31 -0.56 11.61
N LEU A 275 -10.87 -1.55 10.92
CA LEU A 275 -10.92 -2.94 11.41
C LEU A 275 -9.50 -3.54 11.51
N THR A 276 -8.64 -3.25 10.53
CA THR A 276 -7.25 -3.73 10.51
C THR A 276 -6.43 -3.12 11.64
N GLU A 277 -6.56 -1.81 11.87
CA GLU A 277 -5.91 -1.09 12.97
C GLU A 277 -6.39 -1.59 14.35
N ALA A 278 -7.67 -1.90 14.50
CA ALA A 278 -8.23 -2.45 15.73
C ALA A 278 -7.69 -3.86 16.06
N GLY A 279 -7.53 -4.70 15.03
CA GLY A 279 -6.94 -6.03 15.17
C GLY A 279 -5.44 -6.03 15.42
N GLY A 280 -4.71 -5.17 14.70
CA GLY A 280 -3.26 -5.25 14.58
C GLY A 280 -2.80 -6.64 14.14
N ASP A 281 -1.61 -7.05 14.58
CA ASP A 281 -1.05 -8.38 14.28
C ASP A 281 -1.84 -9.55 14.92
N ARG A 282 -2.79 -9.24 15.83
CA ARG A 282 -3.57 -10.25 16.55
C ARG A 282 -4.68 -10.85 15.69
N ALA A 283 -5.19 -10.14 14.69
CA ALA A 283 -6.31 -10.56 13.85
C ALA A 283 -6.20 -10.00 12.42
N PRO A 284 -5.23 -10.48 11.61
CA PRO A 284 -5.03 -10.03 10.23
C PRO A 284 -6.25 -10.28 9.32
N GLU A 285 -7.12 -11.23 9.66
CA GLU A 285 -8.36 -11.54 8.94
C GLU A 285 -9.37 -10.38 8.91
N LEU A 286 -9.26 -9.41 9.83
CA LEU A 286 -10.13 -8.24 9.89
C LEU A 286 -10.04 -7.36 8.62
N ALA A 287 -8.91 -7.40 7.92
CA ALA A 287 -8.75 -6.74 6.63
C ALA A 287 -9.69 -7.30 5.54
N TYR A 288 -10.17 -8.53 5.70
CA TYR A 288 -10.97 -9.28 4.72
C TYR A 288 -12.43 -9.46 5.12
N VAL A 289 -12.87 -8.89 6.24
CA VAL A 289 -14.28 -8.91 6.68
C VAL A 289 -15.21 -8.29 5.64
N LEU A 290 -14.74 -7.30 4.87
CA LEU A 290 -15.46 -6.80 3.70
C LEU A 290 -14.96 -7.48 2.44
N GLU A 291 -15.73 -8.44 1.95
CA GLU A 291 -15.43 -9.21 0.75
C GLU A 291 -15.98 -8.55 -0.50
N THR A 292 -15.30 -8.79 -1.62
CA THR A 292 -15.69 -8.28 -2.93
C THR A 292 -15.70 -9.40 -3.95
N ASN A 293 -16.75 -9.50 -4.76
CA ASN A 293 -16.87 -10.48 -5.83
C ASN A 293 -17.66 -9.89 -7.00
N ASN A 294 -17.07 -9.82 -8.20
CA ASN A 294 -17.71 -9.37 -9.44
C ASN A 294 -18.59 -8.11 -9.27
N GLY A 295 -18.03 -7.04 -8.69
CA GLY A 295 -18.76 -5.78 -8.47
C GLY A 295 -19.76 -5.81 -7.31
N LYS A 296 -19.82 -6.91 -6.55
CA LYS A 296 -20.60 -7.03 -5.30
C LYS A 296 -19.71 -6.92 -4.07
N ILE A 297 -20.31 -6.50 -2.96
CA ILE A 297 -19.70 -6.42 -1.64
C ILE A 297 -20.56 -7.18 -0.64
N ARG A 298 -19.94 -7.86 0.32
CA ARG A 298 -20.62 -8.41 1.50
C ARG A 298 -19.81 -8.21 2.76
N LEU A 299 -20.51 -8.23 3.90
CA LEU A 299 -19.90 -8.31 5.22
C LEU A 299 -19.77 -9.79 5.63
N ASN A 300 -18.56 -10.35 5.57
CA ASN A 300 -18.28 -11.70 6.03
C ASN A 300 -17.90 -11.69 7.53
N CYS A 301 -18.93 -11.72 8.37
CA CYS A 301 -18.78 -11.87 9.82
C CYS A 301 -19.73 -12.96 10.32
N GLN A 302 -19.27 -13.77 11.26
CA GLN A 302 -20.03 -14.90 11.82
C GLN A 302 -21.06 -14.43 12.85
N ASN A 303 -20.67 -13.48 13.69
CA ASN A 303 -21.49 -12.98 14.79
C ASN A 303 -21.77 -11.49 14.57
N ILE A 304 -23.04 -11.16 14.33
CA ILE A 304 -23.47 -9.77 14.21
C ILE A 304 -24.67 -9.54 15.09
N THR A 305 -24.62 -8.48 15.89
CA THR A 305 -25.75 -8.00 16.71
C THR A 305 -26.09 -6.58 16.30
N ILE A 306 -27.37 -6.30 16.10
CA ILE A 306 -27.88 -4.96 15.76
C ILE A 306 -28.90 -4.55 16.81
N VAL A 307 -28.62 -3.45 17.51
CA VAL A 307 -29.50 -2.83 18.49
C VAL A 307 -29.93 -1.47 17.94
N LYS A 308 -31.24 -1.20 17.90
CA LYS A 308 -31.80 0.09 17.49
C LYS A 308 -32.45 0.79 18.68
N GLY A 309 -31.92 1.95 19.07
CA GLY A 309 -32.19 2.60 20.34
C GLY A 309 -31.91 1.67 21.52
N CYS A 310 -32.96 1.23 22.23
CA CYS A 310 -32.84 0.32 23.37
C CYS A 310 -33.35 -1.10 23.08
N GLN A 311 -33.66 -1.42 21.82
CA GLN A 311 -34.26 -2.69 21.43
C GLN A 311 -33.33 -3.47 20.50
N LEU A 312 -33.20 -4.78 20.75
CA LEU A 312 -32.55 -5.68 19.80
C LEU A 312 -33.37 -5.70 18.51
N GLU A 313 -32.79 -5.21 17.41
CA GLU A 313 -33.40 -5.24 16.09
C GLU A 313 -33.28 -6.66 15.51
N THR A 314 -32.04 -7.15 15.42
CA THR A 314 -31.76 -8.50 14.92
C THR A 314 -30.35 -8.97 15.30
N ARG A 315 -30.09 -10.27 15.18
CA ARG A 315 -28.75 -10.86 15.35
C ARG A 315 -28.58 -12.13 14.53
N ILE A 316 -27.33 -12.46 14.23
CA ILE A 316 -26.91 -13.69 13.58
C ILE A 316 -25.68 -14.23 14.29
N SER A 317 -25.67 -15.55 14.51
CA SER A 317 -24.49 -16.35 14.81
C SER A 317 -24.44 -17.51 13.83
N ILE A 318 -23.26 -17.79 13.28
CA ILE A 318 -22.98 -18.91 12.37
C ILE A 318 -22.23 -19.98 13.15
#